data_AF-A0AAW5S496-F1
#
_entry.id   AF-A0AAW5S496-F1
#
_cell.length_a   1.000
_cell.length_b   1.000
_cell.length_c   1.000
_cell.angle_alpha   90.00
_cell.angle_beta   90.00
_cell.angle_gamma   90.00
#
_symmetry.space_group_name_H-M   'P 1'
#
loop_
_entity.id
_entity.type
_entity.pdbx_description
1 polymer ?
#
loop_
_entity_poly.entity_id
_entity_poly.type
_entity_poly.pdbx_seq_one_letter_code
_entity_poly.pdbx_strand_id
1 'polypeptide(L)'
;MTEDELAEFLARGPTGAICVVDADDRLLALPARVVDSDSATITVTVGGVDGGATQRAEVQACIVADTFTAYRDIRGVIVQGTVRWPPAPDDVAVLAARRTLTFSFANV
;
A
#
# COMPACT_ATOMS: atom_id res chain seq x y z
N MET A 1 5.16 -14.95 6.23
CA MET A 1 6.21 -14.88 5.20
C MET A 1 7.52 -14.56 5.89
N THR A 2 8.62 -15.17 5.47
CA THR A 2 9.97 -14.74 5.85
C THR A 2 10.28 -13.38 5.23
N GLU A 3 11.41 -12.77 5.62
CA GLU A 3 11.86 -11.49 5.05
C GLU A 3 12.15 -11.62 3.55
N ASP A 4 12.83 -12.69 3.13
CA ASP A 4 13.11 -12.96 1.71
C ASP A 4 11.82 -13.19 0.91
N GLU A 5 10.85 -13.95 1.45
CA GLU A 5 9.55 -14.15 0.80
C GLU A 5 8.77 -12.83 0.67
N LEU A 6 8.86 -11.96 1.66
CA LEU A 6 8.22 -10.64 1.64
C LEU A 6 8.87 -9.74 0.58
N ALA A 7 10.20 -9.71 0.51
CA ALA A 7 10.93 -8.93 -0.49
C ALA A 7 10.58 -9.40 -1.91
N GLU A 8 10.56 -10.72 -2.15
CA GLU A 8 10.16 -11.29 -3.44
C GLU A 8 8.69 -10.97 -3.77
N PHE A 9 7.80 -11.08 -2.78
CA PHE A 9 6.39 -10.74 -2.94
C PHE A 9 6.20 -9.27 -3.36
N LEU A 10 6.83 -8.33 -2.66
CA LEU A 10 6.75 -6.90 -2.97
C LEU A 10 7.37 -6.56 -4.33
N ALA A 11 8.48 -7.21 -4.70
CA ALA A 11 9.14 -7.02 -5.99
C ALA A 11 8.27 -7.43 -7.20
N ARG A 12 7.29 -8.33 -7.00
CA ARG A 12 6.31 -8.70 -8.04
C ARG A 12 5.26 -7.60 -8.29
N GLY A 13 5.25 -6.56 -7.46
CA GLY A 13 4.33 -5.43 -7.58
C GLY A 13 2.87 -5.81 -7.36
N PRO A 14 2.52 -6.35 -6.16
CA PRO A 14 1.15 -6.70 -5.82
C PRO A 14 0.24 -5.48 -5.88
N THR A 15 -1.04 -5.73 -6.13
CA THR A 15 -2.07 -4.69 -6.20
C THR A 15 -2.98 -4.76 -4.99
N GLY A 16 -3.67 -3.67 -4.71
CA GLY A 16 -4.65 -3.61 -3.64
C GLY A 16 -5.14 -2.19 -3.45
N ALA A 17 -5.11 -1.70 -2.22
CA ALA A 17 -5.55 -0.35 -1.90
C ALA A 17 -4.59 0.35 -0.93
N ILE A 18 -4.45 1.66 -1.11
CA ILE A 18 -3.99 2.56 -0.07
C ILE A 18 -5.20 3.16 0.64
N CYS A 19 -5.25 2.99 1.95
CA CYS A 19 -6.27 3.57 2.80
C CYS A 19 -5.72 4.82 3.46
N VAL A 20 -6.43 5.94 3.31
CA VAL A 20 -6.09 7.24 3.90
C VAL A 20 -7.32 7.87 4.54
N VAL A 21 -7.10 8.80 5.45
CA VAL A 21 -8.15 9.65 6.00
C VAL A 21 -8.10 11.00 5.29
N ASP A 22 -9.20 11.42 4.70
CA ASP A 22 -9.30 12.71 4.01
C ASP A 22 -9.45 13.90 4.97
N ALA A 23 -9.66 15.10 4.43
CA ALA A 23 -9.82 16.31 5.22
C ALA A 23 -11.11 16.33 6.07
N ASP A 24 -12.11 15.53 5.69
CA ASP A 24 -13.42 15.41 6.35
C ASP A 24 -13.47 14.21 7.33
N ASP A 25 -12.32 13.66 7.71
CA ASP A 25 -12.15 12.47 8.55
C ASP A 25 -12.83 11.19 8.00
N ARG A 26 -12.99 11.11 6.68
CA ARG A 26 -13.53 9.92 6.02
C ARG A 26 -12.41 8.98 5.61
N LEU A 27 -12.65 7.69 5.80
CA LEU A 27 -11.76 6.65 5.30
C LEU A 27 -11.97 6.49 3.79
N LEU A 28 -10.93 6.77 3.02
CA LEU A 28 -10.86 6.50 1.59
C LEU A 28 -9.99 5.27 1.35
N ALA A 29 -10.44 4.36 0.50
CA ALA A 29 -9.65 3.24 0.01
C ALA A 29 -9.46 3.41 -1.51
N LEU A 30 -8.25 3.79 -1.90
CA LEU A 30 -7.90 4.10 -3.28
C LEU A 30 -7.12 2.93 -3.89
N PRO A 31 -7.42 2.51 -5.13
CA PRO A 31 -6.65 1.48 -5.82
C PRO A 31 -5.15 1.82 -5.83
N ALA A 32 -4.31 0.86 -5.44
CA ALA A 32 -2.87 1.04 -5.40
C ALA A 32 -2.13 -0.17 -5.97
N ARG A 33 -0.97 0.09 -6.56
CA ARG A 33 -0.03 -0.96 -6.99
C ARG A 33 1.35 -0.65 -6.43
N VAL A 34 1.97 -1.63 -5.77
CA VAL A 34 3.37 -1.53 -5.35
C VAL A 34 4.25 -1.50 -6.60
N VAL A 35 5.13 -0.50 -6.68
CA VAL A 35 6.08 -0.35 -7.79
C VAL A 35 7.53 -0.45 -7.33
N ASP A 36 7.79 -0.14 -6.07
CA ASP A 36 9.10 -0.30 -5.45
C ASP A 36 8.95 -0.43 -3.92
N SER A 37 9.94 -1.02 -3.26
CA SER A 37 9.98 -1.15 -1.81
C SER A 37 11.39 -1.35 -1.30
N ASP A 38 11.71 -0.73 -0.18
CA ASP A 38 12.91 -1.01 0.61
C ASP A 38 12.52 -1.36 2.06
N SER A 39 13.52 -1.43 2.96
CA SER A 39 13.29 -1.80 4.37
C SER A 39 12.49 -0.77 5.18
N ALA A 40 12.39 0.47 4.71
CA ALA A 40 11.76 1.60 5.41
C ALA A 40 10.62 2.26 4.61
N THR A 41 10.54 2.04 3.30
CA THR A 41 9.59 2.70 2.41
C THR A 41 8.91 1.74 1.45
N ILE A 42 7.66 2.06 1.10
CA ILE A 42 6.93 1.41 0.02
C ILE A 42 6.43 2.50 -0.92
N THR A 43 6.73 2.31 -2.19
CA THR A 43 6.36 3.20 -3.27
C THR A 43 5.22 2.57 -4.04
N VAL A 44 4.11 3.31 -4.19
CA VAL A 44 2.92 2.83 -4.90
C VAL A 44 2.45 3.82 -5.95
N THR A 45 1.91 3.31 -7.05
CA THR A 45 1.03 4.13 -7.89
C THR A 45 -0.37 4.08 -7.30
N VAL A 46 -1.08 5.21 -7.33
CA VAL A 46 -2.44 5.32 -6.80
C VAL A 46 -3.38 5.80 -7.90
N GLY A 47 -4.46 5.06 -8.11
CA GLY A 47 -5.55 5.47 -8.99
C GLY A 47 -6.67 6.20 -8.25
N GLY A 48 -7.39 7.07 -8.95
CA GLY A 48 -8.63 7.68 -8.44
C GLY A 48 -8.43 8.74 -7.35
N VAL A 49 -7.28 9.40 -7.34
CA VAL A 49 -7.02 10.52 -6.42
C VAL A 49 -7.84 11.74 -6.86
N ASP A 50 -8.98 11.97 -6.20
CA ASP A 50 -9.64 13.27 -6.24
C ASP A 50 -8.87 14.25 -5.34
N GLY A 51 -8.65 15.48 -5.80
CA GLY A 51 -7.80 16.50 -5.14
C GLY A 51 -8.20 16.92 -3.72
N GLY A 52 -9.23 16.32 -3.13
CA GLY A 52 -9.59 16.46 -1.71
C GLY A 52 -8.72 15.61 -0.77
N ALA A 53 -8.23 14.45 -1.22
CA ALA A 53 -7.39 13.56 -0.42
C ALA A 53 -5.93 14.06 -0.28
N THR A 54 -5.54 15.06 -1.06
CA THR A 54 -4.15 15.52 -1.26
C THR A 54 -3.77 16.79 -0.49
N GLN A 55 -4.64 17.30 0.40
CA GLN A 55 -4.43 18.61 1.03
C GLN A 55 -3.48 18.62 2.25
N ARG A 56 -3.08 17.45 2.76
CA ARG A 56 -2.15 17.34 3.90
C ARG A 56 -0.81 16.79 3.42
N ALA A 57 0.28 17.48 3.80
CA ALA A 57 1.65 17.10 3.41
C ALA A 57 2.06 15.70 3.91
N GLU A 58 1.50 15.27 5.04
CA GLU A 58 1.69 13.95 5.62
C GLU A 58 0.37 13.41 6.18
N VAL A 59 0.01 12.18 5.78
CA VAL A 59 -1.24 11.51 6.19
C VAL A 59 -0.93 10.12 6.72
N GLN A 60 -1.58 9.72 7.82
CA GLN A 60 -1.51 8.32 8.26
C GLN A 60 -2.22 7.44 7.25
N ALA A 61 -1.54 6.39 6.81
CA ALA A 61 -2.02 5.53 5.75
C ALA A 61 -1.72 4.07 6.04
N CYS A 62 -2.46 3.18 5.39
CA CYS A 62 -2.05 1.80 5.26
C CYS A 62 -2.20 1.29 3.83
N ILE A 63 -1.25 0.49 3.38
CA ILE A 63 -1.36 -0.26 2.13
C ILE A 63 -1.82 -1.67 2.49
N VAL A 64 -2.88 -2.13 1.84
CA VAL A 64 -3.29 -3.54 1.83
C VAL A 64 -3.06 -4.03 0.40
N ALA A 65 -2.16 -4.98 0.21
CA ALA A 65 -1.85 -5.52 -1.11
C ALA A 65 -1.74 -7.03 -1.06
N ASP A 66 -2.24 -7.70 -2.10
CA ASP A 66 -2.27 -9.14 -2.20
C ASP A 66 -2.02 -9.63 -3.63
N THR A 67 -1.84 -10.94 -3.75
CA THR A 67 -1.99 -11.64 -5.02
C THR A 67 -3.13 -12.64 -4.89
N PHE A 68 -4.19 -12.43 -5.68
CA PHE A 68 -5.32 -13.34 -5.75
C PHE A 68 -5.34 -14.08 -7.10
N THR A 69 -4.91 -15.34 -7.10
CA THR A 69 -5.12 -16.27 -8.22
C THR A 69 -6.18 -17.33 -7.88
N ALA A 70 -6.17 -17.81 -6.64
CA ALA A 70 -7.20 -18.64 -6.03
C ALA A 70 -7.17 -18.46 -4.50
N TYR A 71 -8.25 -18.80 -3.79
CA TYR A 71 -8.34 -18.64 -2.33
C TYR A 71 -7.19 -19.29 -1.55
N ARG A 72 -6.78 -20.49 -1.97
CA ARG A 72 -5.68 -21.24 -1.37
C ARG A 72 -4.30 -20.64 -1.64
N ASP A 73 -4.21 -19.67 -2.55
CA ASP A 73 -2.94 -19.09 -2.99
C ASP A 73 -2.81 -17.63 -2.51
N ILE A 74 -3.77 -17.12 -1.73
CA ILE A 74 -3.75 -15.75 -1.23
C ILE A 74 -2.57 -15.55 -0.29
N ARG A 75 -1.74 -14.59 -0.66
CA ARG A 75 -0.69 -14.00 0.16
C ARG A 75 -0.83 -12.51 0.07
N GLY A 76 -0.58 -11.82 1.17
CA GLY A 76 -0.64 -10.37 1.16
C GLY A 76 0.00 -9.73 2.37
N VAL A 77 0.01 -8.41 2.32
CA VAL A 77 0.65 -7.54 3.28
C VAL A 77 -0.29 -6.43 3.72
N ILE A 78 -0.15 -6.01 4.97
CA ILE A 78 -0.71 -4.78 5.49
C ILE A 78 0.46 -3.95 6.00
N VAL A 79 0.69 -2.80 5.37
CA VAL A 79 1.80 -1.91 5.71
C VAL A 79 1.22 -0.62 6.24
N GLN A 80 1.52 -0.28 7.48
CA GLN A 80 1.07 0.94 8.14
C GLN A 80 2.21 1.96 8.15
N GLY A 81 1.89 3.21 7.88
CA GLY A 81 2.91 4.25 7.80
C GLY A 81 2.35 5.65 7.63
N THR A 82 3.24 6.56 7.25
CA THR A 82 2.87 7.91 6.85
C THR A 82 3.12 8.06 5.36
N VAL A 83 2.12 8.49 4.60
CA VAL A 83 2.27 8.78 3.17
C VAL A 83 2.56 10.26 2.97
N ARG A 84 3.50 10.54 2.08
CA ARG A 84 3.67 11.87 1.48
C ARG A 84 3.10 11.82 0.07
N TRP A 85 1.99 12.50 -0.14
CA TRP A 85 1.35 12.58 -1.46
C TRP A 85 2.13 13.54 -2.37
N PRO A 86 2.40 13.18 -3.62
CA PRO A 86 2.88 14.16 -4.59
C PRO A 86 1.80 15.21 -4.88
N PRO A 87 2.18 16.36 -5.46
CA PRO A 87 1.25 17.45 -5.75
C PRO A 87 0.26 17.15 -6.90
N ALA A 88 0.44 16.06 -7.67
CA ALA A 88 -0.40 15.75 -8.83
C ALA A 88 -1.22 14.45 -8.65
N PRO A 89 -2.44 14.37 -9.23
CA PRO A 89 -3.14 13.11 -9.47
C PRO A 89 -2.37 12.28 -10.52
N ASP A 90 -2.41 10.95 -10.41
CA ASP A 90 -1.63 9.96 -11.20
C ASP A 90 -0.16 9.78 -10.80
N ASP A 91 0.21 10.33 -9.66
CA ASP A 91 1.60 10.42 -9.24
C ASP A 91 1.95 9.35 -8.18
N VAL A 92 3.25 9.07 -8.06
CA VAL A 92 3.77 7.96 -7.24
C VAL A 92 3.76 8.36 -5.75
N ALA A 93 2.96 7.69 -4.93
CA ALA A 93 2.93 7.92 -3.49
C ALA A 93 4.00 7.11 -2.77
N VAL A 94 4.71 7.75 -1.83
CA VAL A 94 5.72 7.09 -0.99
C VAL A 94 5.20 6.99 0.44
N LEU A 95 5.07 5.75 0.92
CA LEU A 95 4.73 5.41 2.29
C LEU A 95 6.01 5.16 3.09
N ALA A 96 6.29 5.97 4.10
CA ALA A 96 7.27 5.65 5.12
C ALA A 96 6.67 4.59 6.07
N ALA A 97 7.13 3.36 5.93
CA ALA A 97 6.62 2.21 6.65
C ALA A 97 7.03 2.26 8.13
N ARG A 98 6.07 1.99 9.02
CA ARG A 98 6.28 1.84 10.47
C ARG A 98 6.08 0.40 10.93
N ARG A 99 5.16 -0.31 10.26
CA ARG A 99 4.82 -1.68 10.60
C ARG A 99 4.36 -2.42 9.36
N THR A 100 4.89 -3.62 9.15
CA THR A 100 4.45 -4.53 8.11
C THR A 100 3.90 -5.80 8.76
N LEU A 101 2.70 -6.19 8.37
CA LEU A 101 2.08 -7.47 8.71
C LEU A 101 1.93 -8.28 7.45
N THR A 102 2.12 -9.59 7.54
CA THR A 102 1.93 -10.52 6.43
C THR A 102 0.78 -11.46 6.77
N PHE A 103 -0.01 -11.83 5.76
CA PHE A 103 -1.04 -12.85 5.88
C PHE A 103 -0.92 -13.84 4.73
N SER A 104 -1.34 -15.08 4.99
CA SER A 104 -1.31 -16.16 4.01
C SER A 104 -2.47 -17.10 4.27
N PHE A 105 -3.18 -17.45 3.19
CA PHE A 105 -4.15 -18.54 3.16
C PHE A 105 -3.56 -19.76 2.44
N ALA A 106 -2.36 -19.63 1.87
CA ALA A 106 -1.58 -20.77 1.42
C ALA A 106 -1.20 -21.62 2.62
N ASN A 107 -1.61 -22.89 2.57
CA ASN A 107 -1.20 -23.90 3.53
C ASN A 107 0.33 -23.96 3.55
N VAL A 108 0.90 -23.69 4.73
CA VAL A 108 2.30 -23.95 5.07
C VAL A 108 2.57 -25.44 5.17
#